data_AF-A0A1Q6RMT1-F1
#
_entry.id   AF-A0A1Q6RMT1-F1
#
_cell.length_a   1.000
_cell.length_b   1.000
_cell.length_c   1.000
_cell.angle_alpha   90.00
_cell.angle_beta   90.00
_cell.angle_gamma   90.00
#
_symmetry.space_group_name_H-M   'P 1'
#
loop_
_entity.id
_entity.type
_entity.pdbx_description
1 polymer ?
#
loop_
_entity_poly.entity_id
_entity_poly.type
_entity_poly.pdbx_seq_one_letter_code
_entity_poly.pdbx_strand_id
1 'polypeptide(L)'
;MSKQIDWMIHYCANGVCDECGKAEEGFIPYACNAHTHGMEKYGHMDFQMVLHLPPQEVGRILNTLGLRVQTGERFKAGDLVSRIYEDCDIRLDAFEETGRTVLRAVIPDKHNRFLEDEQCMDAYRVQLLRTEDLYEGEGIPS
;
A
#
# COMPACT_ATOMS: atom_id res chain seq x y z
N MET A 1 -11.27 5.61 25.32
CA MET A 1 -10.34 6.46 24.56
C MET A 1 -10.69 6.36 23.10
N SER A 2 -10.94 7.48 22.41
CA SER A 2 -10.98 7.48 20.94
C SER A 2 -9.60 7.04 20.45
N LYS A 3 -9.55 6.01 19.61
CA LYS A 3 -8.30 5.57 18.99
C LYS A 3 -7.83 6.69 18.07
N GLN A 4 -6.73 7.33 18.44
CA GLN A 4 -6.14 8.39 17.65
C GLN A 4 -5.13 7.75 16.69
N ILE A 5 -5.24 8.12 15.41
CA ILE A 5 -4.21 7.81 14.43
C ILE A 5 -2.97 8.60 14.81
N ASP A 6 -1.87 7.89 15.05
CA ASP A 6 -0.62 8.47 15.49
C ASP A 6 0.56 8.05 14.58
N TRP A 7 0.27 7.44 13.42
CA TRP A 7 1.20 7.19 12.33
C TRP A 7 0.97 8.16 11.18
N MET A 8 1.95 8.25 10.29
CA MET A 8 1.85 9.03 9.05
C MET A 8 1.63 8.09 7.87
N ILE A 9 0.95 8.58 6.84
CA ILE A 9 0.86 7.92 5.54
C ILE A 9 1.52 8.85 4.54
N HIS A 10 2.56 8.37 3.86
CA HIS A 10 3.09 9.01 2.66
C HIS A 10 2.38 8.41 1.46
N TYR A 11 1.95 9.25 0.52
CA TYR A 11 1.30 8.83 -0.73
C TYR A 11 1.92 9.60 -1.88
N CYS A 12 2.73 8.92 -2.68
CA CYS A 12 3.40 9.46 -3.85
C CYS A 12 2.82 8.79 -5.10
N ALA A 13 2.30 9.58 -6.03
CA ALA A 13 1.71 9.09 -7.27
C ALA A 13 1.72 10.20 -8.32
N ASN A 14 1.67 9.83 -9.61
CA ASN A 14 1.55 10.82 -10.67
C ASN A 14 0.35 11.74 -10.45
N GLY A 15 0.55 13.04 -10.69
CA GLY A 15 -0.47 14.05 -10.56
C GLY A 15 0.05 15.30 -9.84
N VAL A 16 -0.85 16.25 -9.62
CA VAL A 16 -0.54 17.49 -8.88
C VAL A 16 -1.12 17.35 -7.48
N CYS A 17 -0.28 17.55 -6.46
CA CYS A 17 -0.73 17.59 -5.08
C CYS A 17 -1.61 18.83 -4.85
N ASP A 18 -2.86 18.63 -4.41
CA ASP A 18 -3.80 19.73 -4.13
C ASP A 18 -3.35 20.63 -2.96
N GLU A 19 -2.52 20.11 -2.05
CA GLU A 19 -2.07 20.86 -0.87
C GLU A 19 -0.85 21.73 -1.15
N CYS A 20 0.15 21.19 -1.86
CA CYS A 20 1.43 21.88 -2.09
C CYS A 20 1.68 22.30 -3.54
N GLY A 21 0.84 21.88 -4.49
CA GLY A 21 0.93 22.23 -5.91
C GLY A 21 2.09 21.58 -6.66
N LYS A 22 2.87 20.71 -6.02
CA LYS A 22 3.95 19.97 -6.69
C LYS A 22 3.36 18.91 -7.62
N ALA A 23 3.88 18.86 -8.84
CA ALA A 23 3.63 17.78 -9.78
C ALA A 23 4.60 16.64 -9.49
N GLU A 24 4.07 15.42 -9.45
CA GLU A 24 4.85 14.19 -9.50
C GLU A 24 4.61 13.55 -10.86
N GLU A 25 5.69 13.20 -11.54
CA GLU A 25 5.69 12.61 -12.86
C GLU A 25 6.80 11.56 -12.88
N GLY A 26 6.46 10.31 -13.21
CA GLY A 26 7.46 9.25 -13.34
C GLY A 26 6.98 7.88 -12.87
N PHE A 27 5.86 7.79 -12.14
CA PHE A 27 5.26 6.49 -11.86
C PHE A 27 4.75 5.84 -13.14
N ILE A 28 4.93 4.53 -13.27
CA ILE A 28 4.34 3.77 -14.38
C ILE A 28 2.79 3.76 -14.27
N PRO A 29 2.06 3.41 -15.34
CA PRO A 29 0.61 3.34 -15.28
C PRO A 29 0.10 2.46 -14.13
N TYR A 30 -0.95 2.92 -13.46
CA TYR A 30 -1.58 2.27 -12.30
C TYR A 30 -0.71 2.17 -11.04
N ALA A 31 0.49 2.75 -11.03
CA ALA A 31 1.37 2.73 -9.86
C ALA A 31 1.20 3.96 -8.94
N CYS A 32 1.42 3.70 -7.67
CA CYS A 32 1.80 4.70 -6.67
C CYS A 32 2.86 4.07 -5.74
N ASN A 33 3.41 4.85 -4.83
CA ASN A 33 4.07 4.34 -3.64
C ASN A 33 3.43 5.00 -2.43
N ALA A 34 2.59 4.25 -1.73
CA ALA A 34 1.96 4.69 -0.50
C ALA A 34 2.38 3.79 0.65
N HIS A 35 2.79 4.36 1.77
CA HIS A 35 3.16 3.55 2.92
C HIS A 35 2.96 4.28 4.24
N THR A 36 2.79 3.50 5.30
CA THR A 36 2.80 4.04 6.66
C THR A 36 4.22 4.41 7.08
N HIS A 37 4.31 5.27 8.09
CA HIS A 37 5.51 5.47 8.88
C HIS A 37 5.16 5.48 10.37
N GLY A 38 5.89 4.69 11.15
CA GLY A 38 5.77 4.64 12.61
C GLY A 38 5.09 3.39 13.17
N MET A 39 4.86 2.34 12.38
CA MET A 39 4.34 1.06 12.90
C MET A 39 5.30 0.36 13.88
N GLU A 40 6.59 0.70 13.83
CA GLU A 40 7.62 0.18 14.74
C GLU A 40 7.28 0.36 16.22
N LYS A 41 6.55 1.43 16.59
CA LYS A 41 6.12 1.69 17.98
C LYS A 41 5.23 0.57 18.55
N TYR A 42 4.57 -0.16 17.64
CA TYR A 42 3.71 -1.29 17.96
C TYR A 42 4.43 -2.64 17.81
N GLY A 43 5.73 -2.62 17.48
CA GLY A 43 6.51 -3.80 17.14
C GLY A 43 6.06 -4.44 15.83
N HIS A 44 5.66 -3.62 14.84
CA HIS A 44 5.09 -4.07 13.58
C HIS A 44 5.78 -3.39 12.38
N MET A 45 5.88 -4.10 11.25
CA MET A 45 6.37 -3.53 9.99
C MET A 45 5.41 -2.45 9.47
N ASP A 46 5.94 -1.46 8.75
CA ASP A 46 5.07 -0.52 8.01
C ASP A 46 4.32 -1.25 6.89
N PHE A 47 3.15 -0.72 6.54
CA PHE A 47 2.35 -1.21 5.42
C PHE A 47 2.65 -0.41 4.15
N GLN A 48 2.57 -1.06 2.99
CA GLN A 48 2.72 -0.43 1.69
C GLN A 48 1.52 -0.76 0.78
N MET A 49 1.14 0.17 -0.09
CA MET A 49 0.26 -0.05 -1.23
C MET A 49 0.91 0.57 -2.47
N VAL A 50 0.85 -0.14 -3.59
CA VAL A 50 1.47 0.31 -4.85
C VAL A 50 0.50 0.35 -6.03
N LEU A 51 -0.73 -0.13 -5.82
CA LEU A 51 -1.81 0.05 -6.76
C LEU A 51 -2.40 1.45 -6.57
N HIS A 52 -2.39 2.24 -7.64
CA HIS A 52 -2.97 3.57 -7.65
C HIS A 52 -4.49 3.48 -7.47
N LEU A 53 -4.95 3.95 -6.32
CA LEU A 53 -6.35 4.17 -5.97
C LEU A 53 -6.53 5.62 -5.51
N PRO A 54 -7.77 6.13 -5.45
CA PRO A 54 -8.04 7.45 -4.87
C PRO A 54 -7.39 7.58 -3.47
N PRO A 55 -6.76 8.73 -3.13
CA PRO A 55 -6.03 8.88 -1.87
C PRO A 55 -6.86 8.54 -0.63
N GLN A 56 -8.16 8.84 -0.65
CA GLN A 56 -9.08 8.52 0.46
C GLN A 56 -9.21 7.01 0.67
N GLU A 57 -9.19 6.23 -0.41
CA GLU A 57 -9.31 4.77 -0.34
C GLU A 57 -8.02 4.13 0.18
N VAL A 58 -6.86 4.58 -0.32
CA VAL A 58 -5.56 4.15 0.22
C VAL A 58 -5.43 4.51 1.69
N GLY A 59 -5.80 5.74 2.06
CA GLY A 59 -5.84 6.19 3.44
C GLY A 59 -6.76 5.34 4.31
N ARG A 60 -7.96 4.99 3.83
CA ARG A 60 -8.91 4.11 4.53
C ARG A 60 -8.30 2.75 4.83
N ILE A 61 -7.68 2.11 3.83
CA ILE A 61 -7.10 0.77 3.96
C ILE A 61 -5.93 0.78 4.94
N LEU A 62 -4.95 1.66 4.73
CA LEU A 62 -3.75 1.74 5.58
C LEU A 62 -4.10 2.13 7.02
N ASN A 63 -5.03 3.07 7.23
CA ASN A 63 -5.50 3.41 8.57
C ASN A 63 -6.26 2.25 9.23
N THR A 64 -7.05 1.48 8.47
CA THR A 64 -7.75 0.31 9.01
C THR A 64 -6.76 -0.74 9.50
N LEU A 65 -5.72 -1.03 8.72
CA LEU A 65 -4.65 -1.95 9.11
C LEU A 65 -3.89 -1.42 10.34
N GLY A 66 -3.51 -0.15 10.35
CA GLY A 66 -2.83 0.48 11.49
C GLY A 66 -3.67 0.45 12.77
N LEU A 67 -4.98 0.74 12.69
CA LEU A 67 -5.90 0.66 13.83
C LEU A 67 -6.03 -0.77 14.37
N ARG A 68 -6.01 -1.79 13.50
CA ARG A 68 -6.02 -3.20 13.91
C ARG A 68 -4.74 -3.57 14.66
N VAL A 69 -3.58 -3.14 14.17
CA VAL A 69 -2.29 -3.29 14.87
C VAL A 69 -2.30 -2.60 16.23
N GLN A 70 -2.81 -1.36 16.29
CA GLN A 70 -2.97 -0.60 17.53
C GLN A 70 -3.87 -1.33 18.55
N THR A 71 -4.84 -2.14 18.09
CA THR A 71 -5.67 -2.99 18.97
C THR A 71 -5.05 -4.31 19.40
N GLY A 72 -3.81 -4.58 19.00
CA GLY A 72 -3.11 -5.80 19.38
C GLY A 72 -3.11 -6.88 18.30
N GLU A 73 -3.72 -6.66 17.14
CA GLU A 73 -3.58 -7.58 16.02
C GLU A 73 -2.13 -7.56 15.50
N ARG A 74 -1.67 -8.70 14.99
CA ARG A 74 -0.32 -8.86 14.45
C ARG A 74 -0.42 -9.55 13.11
N PHE A 75 0.15 -8.92 12.09
CA PHE A 75 0.19 -9.46 10.75
C PHE A 75 1.59 -9.91 10.37
N LYS A 76 1.66 -10.82 9.41
CA LYS A 76 2.88 -11.30 8.78
C LYS A 76 2.64 -11.52 7.28
N ALA A 77 3.72 -11.72 6.55
CA ALA A 77 3.64 -12.06 5.14
C ALA A 77 2.88 -13.38 4.93
N GLY A 78 2.06 -13.41 3.88
CA GLY A 78 1.13 -14.49 3.55
C GLY A 78 -0.23 -14.41 4.23
N ASP A 79 -0.46 -13.48 5.17
CA ASP A 79 -1.76 -13.36 5.81
C ASP A 79 -2.83 -12.85 4.82
N LEU A 80 -3.99 -13.49 4.81
CA LEU A 80 -5.21 -12.99 4.19
C LEU A 80 -5.98 -12.15 5.21
N VAL A 81 -6.25 -10.90 4.86
CA VAL A 81 -6.86 -9.92 5.74
C VAL A 81 -8.27 -9.60 5.24
N SER A 82 -9.25 -10.15 5.94
CA SER A 82 -10.66 -9.88 5.71
C SER A 82 -11.10 -8.54 6.30
N ARG A 83 -12.28 -8.08 5.89
CA ARG A 83 -12.95 -6.86 6.38
C ARG A 83 -12.20 -5.55 6.07
N ILE A 84 -11.31 -5.59 5.09
CA ILE A 84 -10.84 -4.38 4.40
C ILE A 84 -11.86 -4.00 3.32
N TYR A 85 -12.29 -4.99 2.55
CA TYR A 85 -13.48 -4.96 1.70
C TYR A 85 -14.50 -5.98 2.22
N GLU A 86 -15.75 -5.85 1.78
CA GLU A 86 -16.83 -6.77 2.16
C GLU A 86 -16.88 -8.02 1.27
N ASP A 87 -16.39 -7.90 0.03
CA ASP A 87 -16.52 -8.89 -1.04
C ASP A 87 -15.19 -9.61 -1.36
N CYS A 88 -14.07 -9.19 -0.78
CA CYS A 88 -12.78 -9.83 -0.94
C CYS A 88 -11.85 -9.65 0.27
N ASP A 89 -10.90 -10.58 0.38
CA ASP A 89 -9.75 -10.46 1.28
C ASP A 89 -8.58 -9.84 0.51
N ILE A 90 -7.74 -9.06 1.21
CA ILE A 90 -6.44 -8.64 0.69
C ILE A 90 -5.36 -9.58 1.23
N ARG A 91 -4.22 -9.69 0.54
CA ARG A 91 -3.05 -10.43 1.04
C ARG A 91 -1.96 -9.47 1.50
N LEU A 92 -1.23 -9.82 2.54
CA LEU A 92 -0.04 -9.08 2.95
C LEU A 92 1.21 -9.81 2.51
N ASP A 93 2.04 -9.19 1.69
CA ASP A 93 3.30 -9.77 1.21
C ASP A 93 4.49 -8.96 1.72
N ALA A 94 5.61 -9.62 2.03
CA ALA A 94 6.84 -8.91 2.41
C ALA A 94 7.53 -8.36 1.16
N PHE A 95 7.85 -7.07 1.16
CA PHE A 95 8.56 -6.39 0.08
C PHE A 95 9.69 -5.53 0.63
N GLU A 96 10.75 -5.35 -0.17
CA GLU A 96 11.80 -4.38 0.11
C GLU A 96 11.40 -3.00 -0.41
N GLU A 97 11.56 -2.00 0.44
CA GLU A 97 11.35 -0.59 0.18
C GLU A 97 12.58 0.15 0.70
N THR A 98 13.45 0.60 -0.21
CA THR A 98 14.64 1.43 0.10
C THR A 98 15.48 0.88 1.28
N GLY A 99 15.74 -0.43 1.30
CA GLY A 99 16.56 -1.08 2.34
C GLY A 99 15.85 -1.47 3.64
N ARG A 100 14.52 -1.30 3.73
CA ARG A 100 13.69 -1.89 4.80
C ARG A 100 12.62 -2.83 4.25
N THR A 101 12.20 -3.79 5.06
CA THR A 101 11.09 -4.68 4.71
C THR A 101 9.76 -4.11 5.22
N VAL A 102 8.77 -4.06 4.34
CA VAL A 102 7.39 -3.62 4.61
C VAL A 102 6.40 -4.73 4.28
N LEU A 103 5.17 -4.63 4.79
CA LEU A 103 4.05 -5.48 4.40
C LEU A 103 3.20 -4.79 3.33
N ARG A 104 3.34 -5.22 2.08
CA ARG A 104 2.53 -4.73 0.97
C ARG A 104 1.15 -5.35 1.00
N ALA A 105 0.12 -4.50 1.05
CA ALA A 105 -1.27 -4.87 0.87
C ALA A 105 -1.56 -5.11 -0.62
N VAL A 106 -1.74 -6.38 -0.98
CA VAL A 106 -2.08 -6.85 -2.32
C VAL A 106 -3.59 -7.03 -2.42
N ILE A 107 -4.21 -6.27 -3.31
CA ILE A 107 -5.63 -6.31 -3.61
C ILE A 107 -5.84 -7.24 -4.82
N PRO A 108 -6.76 -8.23 -4.75
CA PRO A 108 -7.10 -9.04 -5.91
C PRO A 108 -7.86 -8.21 -6.97
N ASP A 109 -7.94 -8.73 -8.20
CA ASP A 109 -8.77 -8.09 -9.22
C ASP A 109 -10.27 -8.16 -8.87
N LYS A 110 -11.11 -7.49 -9.67
CA LYS A 110 -12.59 -7.47 -9.48
C LYS A 110 -13.27 -8.85 -9.56
N HIS A 111 -12.54 -9.89 -9.91
CA HIS A 111 -12.99 -11.28 -9.97
C HIS A 111 -12.36 -12.13 -8.84
N ASN A 112 -11.80 -11.47 -7.82
CA ASN A 112 -11.12 -12.07 -6.68
C ASN A 112 -9.90 -12.92 -7.04
N ARG A 113 -9.20 -12.55 -8.12
CA ARG A 113 -7.99 -13.25 -8.57
C ARG A 113 -6.75 -12.48 -8.14
N PHE A 114 -5.84 -13.17 -7.48
CA PHE A 114 -4.52 -12.64 -7.12
C PHE A 114 -3.56 -12.70 -8.31
N LEU A 115 -2.39 -12.09 -8.12
CA LEU A 115 -1.41 -11.79 -9.16
C LEU A 115 -0.82 -13.05 -9.83
N GLU A 116 -0.85 -14.19 -9.12
CA GLU A 116 -0.41 -15.49 -9.62
C GLU A 116 -1.42 -16.13 -10.60
N ASP A 117 -2.67 -15.68 -10.61
CA ASP A 117 -3.66 -16.14 -11.58
C ASP A 117 -3.36 -15.54 -12.95
N GLU A 118 -3.26 -16.39 -13.98
CA GLU A 118 -3.00 -15.96 -15.36
C GLU A 118 -4.09 -15.02 -15.89
N GLN A 119 -5.33 -15.15 -15.38
CA GLN A 119 -6.46 -14.31 -15.77
C GLN A 119 -6.61 -13.04 -14.93
N CYS A 120 -5.71 -12.80 -13.97
CA CYS A 120 -5.67 -11.56 -13.22
C CYS A 120 -5.47 -10.38 -14.16
N MET A 121 -6.25 -9.32 -13.96
CA MET A 121 -6.20 -8.11 -14.76
C MET A 121 -4.82 -7.44 -14.71
N ASP A 122 -4.25 -7.09 -15.87
CA ASP A 122 -2.89 -6.54 -15.99
C ASP A 122 -2.63 -5.30 -15.12
N ALA A 123 -3.62 -4.43 -14.95
CA ALA A 123 -3.51 -3.24 -14.11
C ALA A 123 -3.16 -3.56 -12.64
N TYR A 124 -3.55 -4.74 -12.14
CA TYR A 124 -3.26 -5.17 -10.77
C TYR A 124 -1.85 -5.76 -10.65
N ARG A 125 -1.22 -6.18 -11.76
CA ARG A 125 0.12 -6.80 -11.78
C ARG A 125 1.24 -5.85 -11.35
N VAL A 126 0.99 -4.54 -11.34
CA VAL A 126 1.89 -3.53 -10.76
C VAL A 126 2.30 -3.88 -9.32
N GLN A 127 1.43 -4.58 -8.58
CA GLN A 127 1.66 -4.99 -7.20
C GLN A 127 2.79 -6.03 -7.03
N LEU A 128 3.25 -6.66 -8.12
CA LEU A 128 4.42 -7.56 -8.13
C LEU A 128 5.76 -6.82 -8.22
N LEU A 129 5.76 -5.57 -8.66
CA LEU A 129 6.99 -4.85 -8.99
C LEU A 129 7.74 -4.43 -7.73
N ARG A 130 9.07 -4.40 -7.79
CA ARG A 130 9.86 -3.84 -6.68
C ARG A 130 9.55 -2.35 -6.57
N THR A 131 9.70 -1.78 -5.38
CA THR A 131 9.37 -0.36 -5.17
C THR A 131 10.12 0.57 -6.13
N GLU A 132 11.39 0.26 -6.40
CA GLU A 132 12.23 0.99 -7.37
C GLU A 132 11.78 0.85 -8.83
N ASP A 133 11.06 -0.22 -9.18
CA ASP A 133 10.57 -0.46 -10.54
C ASP A 133 9.21 0.23 -10.82
N LEU A 134 8.63 0.90 -9.80
CA LEU A 134 7.37 1.63 -9.94
C LEU A 134 7.57 3.01 -10.58
N TYR A 135 8.81 3.50 -10.62
CA TYR A 135 9.15 4.86 -11.02
C TYR A 135 10.26 4.84 -12.08
N GLU A 136 10.00 5.51 -13.20
CA GLU A 136 10.92 5.63 -14.34
C GLU A 136 11.53 7.05 -14.46
N GLY A 137 11.19 7.97 -13.55
CA GLY A 137 11.76 9.33 -13.54
C GLY A 137 13.19 9.39 -12.99
N GLU A 138 13.90 10.50 -13.23
CA GLU A 138 15.22 10.73 -12.63
C GLU A 138 15.08 11.05 -11.12
N GLY A 139 15.38 10.07 -10.25
CA GLY A 139 15.36 10.23 -8.78
C GLY A 139 14.74 9.03 -8.07
N ILE A 140 14.85 8.98 -6.73
CA ILE A 140 14.09 8.02 -5.91
C ILE A 140 12.88 8.78 -5.35
N PRO A 141 11.63 8.38 -5.66
CA PRO A 141 10.47 9.00 -5.05
C PRO A 141 10.44 8.63 -3.56
N SER A 142 10.60 9.65 -2.70
CA SER A 142 10.56 9.57 -1.23
C SER A 142 9.18 9.83 -0.67
#